data_AF-A0A2I4EU48-F1
#
_entry.id   AF-A0A2I4EU48-F1
#
_cell.length_a   1.000
_cell.length_b   1.000
_cell.length_c   1.000
_cell.angle_alpha   90.00
_cell.angle_beta   90.00
_cell.angle_gamma   90.00
#
_symmetry.space_group_name_H-M   'P 1'
#
loop_
_entity.id
_entity.type
_entity.pdbx_description
1 polymer ?
#
loop_
_entity_poly.entity_id
_entity_poly.type
_entity_poly.pdbx_seq_one_letter_code
_entity_poly.pdbx_strand_id
1 'polypeptide(L)'
;MQSKAAEKDIALKHKKNVDLYRALLNDETEKVKKECAEVDEQGLHILTIHDDTVLHAATYSKQSRLVLDLLEALPNAHLDKMTRQNHQGNTILHEAATSDHNLEVAKEVLEKAPGLLCMRNHLGETALFRSVRYGNKKIFNFLMEKISSYSEDNQQLFLQRSDKTTILHAAILALQFDLAFEIASKFKHLIGERDADGMTGLQLLSCNPGAFQPDQDYKGGFLKHIINSTRWSRSVEESGCDLASKLADFLIDTDFSWEATYPGIDQSKPRLHKYGRAPSVDKGVGQGPQLMSTALGQGDQPETAPPLFLATKSGCVYIAKKILDCYPQAVEHIDDEGRNILHVAIKYRQEEIFQLVERLELPKKRLVRKVDNDGNSILHTVGIKVEDYTPEELRGPAYQLREEMQWFERVQSVTPPHFLDHRNNMNLTAKGLFYKANNELRTAATEWLKRTAEGCTVVAVLIATVAFAAAYTVPGGPNSQTGAPLLANKPLFVVFTVTDVLSLSFALTSVKPSSIC
;
A
#
# COMPACT_ATOMS: atom_id res chain seq x y z
N MET A 1 -26.62 11.00 -52.52
CA MET A 1 -26.62 12.42 -52.10
C MET A 1 -26.82 12.58 -50.58
N GLN A 2 -27.67 11.80 -49.93
CA GLN A 2 -27.89 11.87 -48.47
C GLN A 2 -26.65 11.52 -47.62
N SER A 3 -25.76 10.59 -48.02
CA SER A 3 -24.57 10.28 -47.20
C SER A 3 -23.52 11.38 -47.16
N LYS A 4 -23.27 12.09 -48.28
CA LYS A 4 -22.31 13.20 -48.34
C LYS A 4 -22.74 14.43 -47.54
N ALA A 5 -24.04 14.67 -47.39
CA ALA A 5 -24.57 15.74 -46.55
C ALA A 5 -24.39 15.40 -45.06
N ALA A 6 -24.73 14.17 -44.66
CA ALA A 6 -24.52 13.68 -43.29
C ALA A 6 -23.03 13.66 -42.90
N GLU A 7 -22.14 13.22 -43.79
CA GLU A 7 -20.68 13.26 -43.57
C GLU A 7 -20.16 14.69 -43.37
N LYS A 8 -20.70 15.66 -44.11
CA LYS A 8 -20.31 17.07 -44.00
C LYS A 8 -20.80 17.70 -42.68
N ASP A 9 -21.99 17.33 -42.22
CA ASP A 9 -22.53 17.79 -40.94
C ASP A 9 -21.77 17.17 -39.75
N ILE A 10 -21.37 15.90 -39.85
CA ILE A 10 -20.51 15.25 -38.85
C ILE A 10 -19.14 15.93 -38.77
N ALA A 11 -18.51 16.22 -39.92
CA ALA A 11 -17.23 16.91 -39.96
C ALA A 11 -17.30 18.34 -39.37
N LEU A 12 -18.41 19.05 -39.63
CA LEU A 12 -18.64 20.38 -39.07
C LEU A 12 -18.84 20.34 -37.55
N LYS A 13 -19.64 19.39 -37.05
CA LYS A 13 -19.85 19.17 -35.61
C LYS A 13 -18.52 18.81 -34.92
N HIS A 14 -17.73 17.92 -35.50
CA HIS A 14 -16.42 17.55 -34.98
C HIS A 14 -15.47 18.74 -34.92
N LYS A 15 -15.44 19.59 -35.96
CA LYS A 15 -14.60 20.80 -35.96
C LYS A 15 -15.00 21.77 -34.84
N LYS A 16 -16.30 22.02 -34.66
CA LYS A 16 -16.80 22.86 -33.54
C LYS A 16 -16.41 22.29 -32.18
N ASN A 17 -16.54 20.98 -31.96
CA ASN A 17 -16.12 20.33 -30.72
C ASN A 17 -14.62 20.51 -30.46
N VAL A 18 -13.77 20.40 -31.49
CA VAL A 18 -12.32 20.62 -31.37
C VAL A 18 -12.00 22.06 -30.98
N ASP A 19 -12.67 23.04 -31.60
CA ASP A 19 -12.44 24.47 -31.33
C ASP A 19 -12.88 24.82 -29.89
N LEU A 20 -14.05 24.34 -29.46
CA LEU A 20 -14.57 24.55 -28.10
C LEU A 20 -13.70 23.88 -27.04
N TYR A 21 -13.27 22.64 -27.30
CA TYR A 21 -12.39 21.91 -26.39
C TYR A 21 -11.04 22.60 -26.24
N ARG A 22 -10.48 23.14 -27.32
CA ARG A 22 -9.24 23.93 -27.28
C ARG A 22 -9.43 25.25 -26.51
N ALA A 23 -10.55 25.91 -26.69
CA ALA A 23 -10.88 27.13 -25.94
C ALA A 23 -10.96 26.87 -24.43
N LEU A 24 -11.57 25.74 -24.02
CA LEU A 24 -11.59 25.30 -22.62
C LEU A 24 -10.19 25.00 -22.07
N LEU A 25 -9.35 24.28 -22.83
CA LEU A 25 -7.97 23.97 -22.44
C LEU A 25 -7.10 25.22 -22.25
N ASN A 26 -7.34 26.26 -23.06
CA ASN A 26 -6.59 27.51 -23.01
C ASN A 26 -7.19 28.55 -22.03
N ASP A 27 -8.25 28.20 -21.29
CA ASP A 27 -8.99 29.12 -20.40
C ASP A 27 -9.54 30.38 -21.13
N GLU A 28 -9.88 30.24 -22.41
CA GLU A 28 -10.45 31.30 -23.26
C GLU A 28 -11.96 31.49 -22.98
N THR A 29 -12.31 31.86 -21.75
CA THR A 29 -13.69 31.91 -21.22
C THR A 29 -14.72 32.62 -22.12
N GLU A 30 -14.40 33.82 -22.61
CA GLU A 30 -15.30 34.60 -23.48
C GLU A 30 -15.54 33.93 -24.83
N LYS A 31 -14.53 33.24 -25.35
CA LYS A 31 -14.67 32.47 -26.60
C LYS A 31 -15.55 31.23 -26.38
N VAL A 32 -15.38 30.53 -25.27
CA VAL A 32 -16.24 29.39 -24.90
C VAL A 32 -17.70 29.83 -24.82
N LYS A 33 -18.01 30.96 -24.16
CA LYS A 33 -19.38 31.49 -24.08
C LYS A 33 -19.98 31.76 -25.46
N LYS A 34 -19.21 32.43 -26.33
CA LYS A 34 -19.66 32.75 -27.68
C LYS A 34 -19.92 31.48 -28.49
N GLU A 35 -18.98 30.55 -28.49
CA GLU A 35 -19.13 29.29 -29.24
C GLU A 35 -20.26 28.41 -28.66
N CYS A 36 -20.48 28.41 -27.34
CA CYS A 36 -21.61 27.71 -26.72
C CYS A 36 -22.96 28.30 -27.12
N ALA A 37 -23.06 29.62 -27.27
CA ALA A 37 -24.30 30.26 -27.72
C ALA A 37 -24.70 29.87 -29.16
N GLU A 38 -23.73 29.44 -29.98
CA GLU A 38 -23.95 29.00 -31.37
C GLU A 38 -24.25 27.50 -31.51
N VAL A 39 -24.19 26.74 -30.43
CA VAL A 39 -24.42 25.28 -30.43
C VAL A 39 -25.75 24.95 -29.76
N ASP A 40 -26.43 23.95 -30.30
CA ASP A 40 -27.68 23.45 -29.72
C ASP A 40 -27.44 22.94 -28.30
N GLU A 41 -28.41 23.14 -27.40
CA GLU A 41 -28.31 22.80 -25.97
C GLU A 41 -27.24 23.57 -25.17
N GLN A 42 -26.52 24.52 -25.79
CA GLN A 42 -25.54 25.42 -25.16
C GLN A 42 -24.53 24.68 -24.25
N GLY A 43 -24.47 25.00 -22.95
CA GLY A 43 -23.56 24.37 -21.99
C GLY A 43 -23.78 22.86 -21.79
N LEU A 44 -24.95 22.33 -22.19
CA LEU A 44 -25.27 20.90 -22.13
C LEU A 44 -24.89 20.15 -23.41
N HIS A 45 -24.31 20.83 -24.40
CA HIS A 45 -23.81 20.22 -25.63
C HIS A 45 -22.72 19.18 -25.34
N ILE A 46 -22.81 18.01 -26.01
CA ILE A 46 -21.85 16.92 -25.89
C ILE A 46 -20.56 17.28 -26.62
N LEU A 47 -19.49 17.41 -25.85
CA LEU A 47 -18.20 17.89 -26.30
C LEU A 47 -17.22 16.75 -26.60
N THR A 48 -17.09 15.81 -25.67
CA THR A 48 -16.05 14.77 -25.73
C THR A 48 -16.57 13.44 -26.27
N ILE A 49 -15.65 12.53 -26.61
CA ILE A 49 -15.95 11.14 -26.95
C ILE A 49 -16.44 10.31 -25.75
N HIS A 50 -16.38 10.89 -24.54
CA HIS A 50 -16.86 10.29 -23.30
C HIS A 50 -18.22 10.83 -22.90
N ASP A 51 -18.93 11.48 -23.82
CA ASP A 51 -20.21 12.14 -23.58
C ASP A 51 -20.17 13.24 -22.51
N ASP A 52 -18.99 13.81 -22.23
CA ASP A 52 -18.90 14.98 -21.36
C ASP A 52 -19.50 16.18 -22.06
N THR A 53 -20.41 16.86 -21.38
CA THR A 53 -20.91 18.16 -21.86
C THR A 53 -19.87 19.25 -21.63
N VAL A 54 -20.08 20.41 -22.25
CA VAL A 54 -19.25 21.61 -21.98
C VAL A 54 -19.19 21.90 -20.47
N LEU A 55 -20.34 21.83 -19.79
CA LEU A 55 -20.42 22.03 -18.35
C LEU A 55 -19.62 20.98 -17.56
N HIS A 56 -19.61 19.69 -17.96
CA HIS A 56 -18.77 18.68 -17.31
C HIS A 56 -17.29 19.06 -17.44
N ALA A 57 -16.82 19.36 -18.66
CA ALA A 57 -15.43 19.70 -18.93
C ALA A 57 -14.98 20.98 -18.21
N ALA A 58 -15.81 22.04 -18.21
CA ALA A 58 -15.52 23.29 -17.53
C ALA A 58 -15.50 23.13 -15.99
N THR A 59 -16.42 22.32 -15.45
CA THR A 59 -16.49 22.03 -14.01
C THR A 59 -15.27 21.23 -13.54
N TYR A 60 -14.89 20.21 -14.30
CA TYR A 60 -13.69 19.40 -14.05
C TYR A 60 -12.41 20.25 -14.13
N SER A 61 -12.37 21.20 -15.07
CA SER A 61 -11.26 22.16 -15.24
C SER A 61 -11.24 23.26 -14.16
N LYS A 62 -12.14 23.22 -13.18
CA LYS A 62 -12.25 24.17 -12.05
C LYS A 62 -12.53 25.61 -12.50
N GLN A 63 -13.15 25.82 -13.67
CA GLN A 63 -13.52 27.13 -14.19
C GLN A 63 -14.89 27.56 -13.64
N SER A 64 -15.03 27.67 -12.31
CA SER A 64 -16.33 27.82 -11.64
C SER A 64 -17.14 29.04 -12.10
N ARG A 65 -16.47 30.17 -12.42
CA ARG A 65 -17.14 31.38 -12.95
C ARG A 65 -17.76 31.14 -14.32
N LEU A 66 -17.01 30.52 -15.24
CA LEU A 66 -17.51 30.18 -16.56
C LEU A 66 -18.71 29.22 -16.45
N VAL A 67 -18.65 28.25 -15.55
CA VAL A 67 -19.75 27.31 -15.33
C VAL A 67 -21.01 28.03 -14.85
N LEU A 68 -20.88 28.97 -13.90
CA LEU A 68 -22.02 29.77 -13.42
C LEU A 68 -22.62 30.62 -14.54
N ASP A 69 -21.77 31.31 -15.34
CA ASP A 69 -22.25 32.11 -16.47
C ASP A 69 -22.98 31.24 -17.52
N LEU A 70 -22.47 30.03 -17.78
CA LEU A 70 -23.12 29.07 -18.68
C LEU A 70 -24.44 28.53 -18.10
N LEU A 71 -24.52 28.30 -16.79
CA LEU A 71 -25.75 27.88 -16.11
C LEU A 71 -26.81 28.98 -16.10
N GLU A 72 -26.42 30.25 -15.92
CA GLU A 72 -27.33 31.40 -16.00
C GLU A 72 -27.89 31.58 -17.42
N ALA A 73 -27.06 31.35 -18.44
CA ALA A 73 -27.46 31.45 -19.84
C ALA A 73 -28.39 30.31 -20.31
N LEU A 74 -28.51 29.20 -19.56
CA LEU A 74 -29.30 28.04 -19.95
C LEU A 74 -30.81 28.35 -19.98
N PRO A 75 -31.50 28.11 -21.12
CA PRO A 75 -32.95 28.20 -21.19
C PRO A 75 -33.63 27.19 -20.28
N ASN A 76 -34.74 27.58 -19.65
CA ASN A 76 -35.58 26.70 -18.83
C ASN A 76 -36.02 25.42 -19.58
N ALA A 77 -36.14 25.49 -20.90
CA ALA A 77 -36.49 24.37 -21.77
C ALA A 77 -35.44 23.25 -21.83
N HIS A 78 -34.22 23.48 -21.34
CA HIS A 78 -33.12 22.50 -21.33
C HIS A 78 -32.83 21.94 -19.92
N LEU A 79 -33.58 22.35 -18.89
CA LEU A 79 -33.34 21.91 -17.51
C LEU A 79 -33.56 20.39 -17.33
N ASP A 80 -34.44 19.79 -18.12
CA ASP A 80 -34.65 18.34 -18.19
C ASP A 80 -33.35 17.59 -18.57
N LYS A 81 -32.54 18.20 -19.45
CA LYS A 81 -31.27 17.66 -19.93
C LYS A 81 -30.12 17.80 -18.93
N MET A 82 -30.29 18.51 -17.80
CA MET A 82 -29.25 18.57 -16.75
C MET A 82 -28.98 17.21 -16.09
N THR A 83 -29.92 16.27 -16.20
CA THR A 83 -29.79 14.88 -15.73
C THR A 83 -28.89 14.03 -16.62
N ARG A 84 -28.39 14.57 -17.75
CA ARG A 84 -27.53 13.84 -18.68
C ARG A 84 -26.26 13.36 -17.97
N GLN A 85 -25.95 12.09 -18.18
CA GLN A 85 -24.77 11.42 -17.65
C GLN A 85 -23.74 11.23 -18.76
N ASN A 86 -22.47 11.36 -18.42
CA ASN A 86 -21.37 11.00 -19.32
C ASN A 86 -21.21 9.46 -19.40
N HIS A 87 -20.23 8.95 -20.16
CA HIS A 87 -19.95 7.52 -20.30
C HIS A 87 -19.65 6.79 -18.97
N GLN A 88 -19.29 7.50 -17.90
CA GLN A 88 -19.08 6.91 -16.57
C GLN A 88 -20.34 6.93 -15.69
N GLY A 89 -21.43 7.52 -16.17
CA GLY A 89 -22.63 7.78 -15.38
C GLY A 89 -22.54 9.06 -14.54
N ASN A 90 -21.49 9.88 -14.67
CA ASN A 90 -21.36 11.10 -13.88
C ASN A 90 -22.29 12.18 -14.44
N THR A 91 -22.98 12.88 -13.55
CA THR A 91 -23.70 14.13 -13.85
C THR A 91 -22.81 15.33 -13.55
N ILE A 92 -23.25 16.54 -13.94
CA ILE A 92 -22.56 17.78 -13.58
C ILE A 92 -22.34 17.92 -12.06
N LEU A 93 -23.25 17.40 -11.22
CA LEU A 93 -23.10 17.47 -9.77
C LEU A 93 -21.99 16.54 -9.26
N HIS A 94 -21.75 15.39 -9.92
CA HIS A 94 -20.62 14.51 -9.61
C HIS A 94 -19.28 15.21 -9.90
N GLU A 95 -19.20 15.94 -11.01
CA GLU A 95 -18.01 16.73 -11.37
C GLU A 95 -17.84 17.97 -10.49
N ALA A 96 -18.94 18.60 -10.04
CA ALA A 96 -18.88 19.70 -9.09
C ALA A 96 -18.32 19.22 -7.74
N ALA A 97 -18.74 18.04 -7.27
CA ALA A 97 -18.26 17.44 -6.02
C ALA A 97 -16.76 17.08 -6.00
N THR A 98 -16.09 17.19 -7.14
CA THR A 98 -14.69 16.85 -7.35
C THR A 98 -13.72 17.96 -6.88
N SER A 99 -14.21 19.18 -6.60
CA SER A 99 -13.42 20.29 -6.06
C SER A 99 -14.24 21.25 -5.22
N ASP A 100 -13.78 21.59 -4.00
CA ASP A 100 -14.42 22.57 -3.12
C ASP A 100 -14.58 23.98 -3.73
N HIS A 101 -13.84 24.31 -4.80
CA HIS A 101 -14.00 25.56 -5.55
C HIS A 101 -15.36 25.64 -6.27
N ASN A 102 -15.95 24.49 -6.58
CA ASN A 102 -17.23 24.37 -7.27
C ASN A 102 -18.42 24.38 -6.30
N LEU A 103 -18.26 24.86 -5.07
CA LEU A 103 -19.37 24.92 -4.09
C LEU A 103 -20.54 25.75 -4.61
N GLU A 104 -20.28 26.93 -5.18
CA GLU A 104 -21.35 27.78 -5.74
C GLU A 104 -22.00 27.14 -6.96
N VAL A 105 -21.21 26.44 -7.80
CA VAL A 105 -21.74 25.64 -8.92
C VAL A 105 -22.67 24.54 -8.40
N ALA A 106 -22.28 23.82 -7.35
CA ALA A 106 -23.10 22.75 -6.77
C ALA A 106 -24.43 23.27 -6.20
N LYS A 107 -24.44 24.48 -5.61
CA LYS A 107 -25.66 25.15 -5.15
C LYS A 107 -26.57 25.48 -6.32
N GLU A 108 -26.06 26.20 -7.32
CA GLU A 108 -26.84 26.61 -8.51
C GLU A 108 -27.42 25.39 -9.25
N VAL A 109 -26.60 24.34 -9.41
CA VAL A 109 -27.03 23.08 -10.04
C VAL A 109 -28.19 22.43 -9.30
N LEU A 110 -28.16 22.39 -7.96
CA LEU A 110 -29.23 21.80 -7.16
C LEU A 110 -30.48 22.69 -7.06
N GLU A 111 -30.32 24.01 -7.15
CA GLU A 111 -31.47 24.93 -7.25
C GLU A 111 -32.24 24.73 -8.55
N LYS A 112 -31.52 24.54 -9.67
CA LYS A 112 -32.15 24.27 -10.97
C LYS A 112 -32.67 22.84 -11.13
N ALA A 113 -31.94 21.85 -10.61
CA ALA A 113 -32.24 20.42 -10.80
C ALA A 113 -32.01 19.61 -9.51
N PRO A 114 -32.95 19.64 -8.54
CA PRO A 114 -32.79 18.98 -7.24
C PRO A 114 -32.70 17.45 -7.34
N GLY A 115 -33.27 16.85 -8.39
CA GLY A 115 -33.22 15.40 -8.63
C GLY A 115 -31.81 14.83 -8.80
N LEU A 116 -30.82 15.68 -9.14
CA LEU A 116 -29.42 15.28 -9.28
C LEU A 116 -28.80 14.77 -7.97
N LEU A 117 -29.35 15.17 -6.81
CA LEU A 117 -28.83 14.78 -5.50
C LEU A 117 -28.80 13.26 -5.31
N CYS A 118 -29.84 12.57 -5.81
CA CYS A 118 -30.02 11.12 -5.64
C CYS A 118 -29.44 10.29 -6.80
N MET A 119 -28.93 10.93 -7.85
CA MET A 119 -28.41 10.21 -9.01
C MET A 119 -27.10 9.51 -8.70
N ARG A 120 -26.92 8.33 -9.28
CA ARG A 120 -25.75 7.49 -9.11
C ARG A 120 -25.06 7.25 -10.45
N ASN A 121 -23.73 7.23 -10.44
CA ASN A 121 -22.95 6.85 -11.62
C ASN A 121 -22.93 5.33 -11.83
N HIS A 122 -22.19 4.84 -12.83
CA HIS A 122 -22.14 3.40 -13.14
C HIS A 122 -21.56 2.54 -12.02
N LEU A 123 -20.76 3.13 -11.12
CA LEU A 123 -20.26 2.45 -9.94
C LEU A 123 -21.29 2.47 -8.79
N GLY A 124 -22.33 3.29 -8.86
CA GLY A 124 -23.26 3.51 -7.75
C GLY A 124 -22.85 4.65 -6.82
N GLU A 125 -21.90 5.50 -7.22
CA GLU A 125 -21.47 6.65 -6.41
C GLU A 125 -22.45 7.80 -6.61
N THR A 126 -22.81 8.50 -5.52
CA THR A 126 -23.50 9.79 -5.57
C THR A 126 -22.48 10.93 -5.60
N ALA A 127 -22.95 12.17 -5.80
CA ALA A 127 -22.10 13.36 -5.63
C ALA A 127 -21.50 13.47 -4.21
N LEU A 128 -22.23 13.04 -3.17
CA LEU A 128 -21.71 12.99 -1.80
C LEU A 128 -20.53 12.02 -1.70
N PHE A 129 -20.65 10.83 -2.29
CA PHE A 129 -19.57 9.85 -2.28
C PHE A 129 -18.31 10.39 -2.98
N ARG A 130 -18.49 11.10 -4.09
CA ARG A 130 -17.36 11.74 -4.80
C ARG A 130 -16.71 12.85 -3.97
N SER A 131 -17.46 13.69 -3.26
CA SER A 131 -16.83 14.73 -2.44
C SER A 131 -15.90 14.14 -1.37
N VAL A 132 -16.29 12.99 -0.79
CA VAL A 132 -15.44 12.26 0.17
C VAL A 132 -14.17 11.74 -0.46
N ARG A 133 -14.27 11.07 -1.62
CA ARG A 133 -13.11 10.51 -2.33
C ARG A 133 -12.06 11.56 -2.70
N TYR A 134 -12.47 12.80 -2.93
CA TYR A 134 -11.57 13.90 -3.29
C TYR A 134 -11.24 14.83 -2.09
N GLY A 135 -11.72 14.53 -0.88
CA GLY A 135 -11.45 15.34 0.32
C GLY A 135 -12.13 16.72 0.34
N ASN A 136 -13.21 16.90 -0.42
CA ASN A 136 -13.89 18.18 -0.57
C ASN A 136 -14.90 18.41 0.57
N LYS A 137 -14.37 18.86 1.71
CA LYS A 137 -15.10 19.02 2.97
C LYS A 137 -16.25 20.04 2.88
N LYS A 138 -16.08 21.14 2.14
CA LYS A 138 -17.13 22.15 2.01
C LYS A 138 -18.33 21.60 1.23
N ILE A 139 -18.07 20.92 0.12
CA ILE A 139 -19.14 20.29 -0.66
C ILE A 139 -19.77 19.12 0.11
N PHE A 140 -18.96 18.31 0.79
CA PHE A 140 -19.46 17.26 1.67
C PHE A 140 -20.47 17.79 2.68
N ASN A 141 -20.12 18.84 3.43
CA ASN A 141 -21.01 19.44 4.43
C ASN A 141 -22.30 19.99 3.82
N PHE A 142 -22.19 20.68 2.67
CA PHE A 142 -23.36 21.21 1.96
C PHE A 142 -24.31 20.10 1.49
N LEU A 143 -23.79 19.04 0.86
CA LEU A 143 -24.61 17.92 0.41
C LEU A 143 -25.22 17.16 1.61
N MET A 144 -24.45 16.99 2.68
CA MET A 144 -24.93 16.37 3.91
C MET A 144 -26.10 17.14 4.53
N GLU A 145 -26.07 18.47 4.52
CA GLU A 145 -27.19 19.29 5.01
C GLU A 145 -28.48 18.99 4.24
N LYS A 146 -28.39 18.86 2.92
CA LYS A 146 -29.55 18.51 2.07
C LYS A 146 -30.05 17.08 2.34
N ILE A 147 -29.13 16.14 2.51
CA ILE A 147 -29.44 14.72 2.73
C ILE A 147 -30.00 14.46 4.14
N SER A 148 -29.68 15.31 5.12
CA SER A 148 -30.17 15.19 6.51
C SER A 148 -31.70 15.28 6.63
N SER A 149 -32.39 15.77 5.60
CA SER A 149 -33.86 15.82 5.53
C SER A 149 -34.53 14.48 5.21
N TYR A 150 -33.76 13.50 4.71
CA TYR A 150 -34.27 12.17 4.35
C TYR A 150 -34.25 11.22 5.56
N SER A 151 -35.13 10.21 5.55
CA SER A 151 -35.13 9.15 6.57
C SER A 151 -33.82 8.33 6.55
N GLU A 152 -33.46 7.74 7.69
CA GLU A 152 -32.21 6.98 7.85
C GLU A 152 -32.03 5.88 6.79
N ASP A 153 -33.08 5.12 6.49
CA ASP A 153 -33.05 4.07 5.45
C ASP A 153 -32.70 4.62 4.06
N ASN A 154 -33.18 5.83 3.75
CA ASN A 154 -32.90 6.49 2.46
C ASN A 154 -31.51 7.13 2.46
N GLN A 155 -30.97 7.52 3.62
CA GLN A 155 -29.63 8.06 3.73
C GLN A 155 -28.58 7.02 3.30
N GLN A 156 -28.81 5.73 3.60
CA GLN A 156 -27.88 4.66 3.23
C GLN A 156 -27.57 4.63 1.71
N LEU A 157 -28.54 4.99 0.86
CA LEU A 157 -28.36 5.06 -0.59
C LEU A 157 -27.31 6.09 -1.03
N PHE A 158 -27.05 7.11 -0.20
CA PHE A 158 -26.04 8.14 -0.46
C PHE A 158 -24.66 7.77 0.10
N LEU A 159 -24.64 6.91 1.13
CA LEU A 159 -23.45 6.55 1.89
C LEU A 159 -22.73 5.31 1.33
N GLN A 160 -23.38 4.56 0.43
CA GLN A 160 -22.88 3.27 -0.06
C GLN A 160 -22.94 3.15 -1.59
N ARG A 161 -21.89 2.57 -2.15
CA ARG A 161 -21.74 2.25 -3.58
C ARG A 161 -22.37 0.88 -3.92
N SER A 162 -22.47 0.53 -5.20
CA SER A 162 -23.12 -0.73 -5.64
C SER A 162 -22.40 -1.99 -5.13
N ASP A 163 -21.10 -1.90 -4.84
CA ASP A 163 -20.26 -2.98 -4.34
C ASP A 163 -20.14 -3.02 -2.81
N LYS A 164 -21.05 -2.32 -2.11
CA LYS A 164 -21.07 -2.15 -0.65
C LYS A 164 -19.98 -1.25 -0.05
N THR A 165 -19.05 -0.74 -0.86
CA THR A 165 -18.05 0.23 -0.39
C THR A 165 -18.76 1.47 0.16
N THR A 166 -18.50 1.81 1.43
CA THR A 166 -19.10 2.98 2.09
C THR A 166 -18.23 4.23 1.91
N ILE A 167 -18.79 5.41 2.20
CA ILE A 167 -18.03 6.66 2.22
C ILE A 167 -16.85 6.63 3.22
N LEU A 168 -16.94 5.84 4.30
CA LEU A 168 -15.84 5.69 5.26
C LEU A 168 -14.65 4.97 4.63
N HIS A 169 -14.90 3.85 3.94
CA HIS A 169 -13.87 3.12 3.20
C HIS A 169 -13.22 4.02 2.14
N ALA A 170 -14.04 4.78 1.39
CA ALA A 170 -13.54 5.71 0.37
C ALA A 170 -12.66 6.81 0.97
N ALA A 171 -13.02 7.37 2.13
CA ALA A 171 -12.24 8.40 2.82
C ALA A 171 -10.87 7.86 3.26
N ILE A 172 -10.84 6.63 3.80
CA ILE A 172 -9.61 5.96 4.26
C ILE A 172 -8.69 5.65 3.07
N LEU A 173 -9.23 5.07 1.99
CA LEU A 173 -8.47 4.78 0.77
C LEU A 173 -7.93 6.04 0.09
N ALA A 174 -8.67 7.15 0.16
CA ALA A 174 -8.24 8.46 -0.34
C ALA A 174 -7.30 9.21 0.62
N LEU A 175 -6.92 8.60 1.75
CA LEU A 175 -6.06 9.17 2.79
C LEU A 175 -6.61 10.48 3.40
N GLN A 176 -7.93 10.67 3.37
CA GLN A 176 -8.63 11.84 3.92
C GLN A 176 -8.98 11.58 5.39
N PHE A 177 -7.98 11.44 6.26
CA PHE A 177 -8.18 10.96 7.64
C PHE A 177 -9.05 11.87 8.50
N ASP A 178 -8.97 13.19 8.35
CA ASP A 178 -9.84 14.14 9.05
C ASP A 178 -11.32 13.92 8.68
N LEU A 179 -11.61 13.86 7.38
CA LEU A 179 -12.96 13.62 6.88
C LEU A 179 -13.46 12.20 7.25
N ALA A 180 -12.58 11.19 7.20
CA ALA A 180 -12.89 9.84 7.63
C ALA A 180 -13.27 9.80 9.12
N PHE A 181 -12.56 10.55 9.98
CA PHE A 181 -12.88 10.65 11.40
C PHE A 181 -14.23 11.32 11.64
N GLU A 182 -14.54 12.40 10.91
CA GLU A 182 -15.87 13.04 10.97
C GLU A 182 -16.98 12.09 10.54
N ILE A 183 -16.77 11.34 9.44
CA ILE A 183 -17.73 10.34 8.95
C ILE A 183 -17.93 9.23 9.98
N ALA A 184 -16.85 8.65 10.53
CA ALA A 184 -16.93 7.58 11.51
C ALA A 184 -17.62 8.06 12.81
N SER A 185 -17.37 9.30 13.22
CA SER A 185 -18.00 9.91 14.39
C SER A 185 -19.50 10.13 14.19
N LYS A 186 -19.91 10.58 13.00
CA LYS A 186 -21.31 10.87 12.67
C LYS A 186 -22.11 9.61 12.34
N PHE A 187 -21.51 8.66 11.64
CA PHE A 187 -22.15 7.46 11.13
C PHE A 187 -21.52 6.21 11.73
N LYS A 188 -21.70 6.02 13.04
CA LYS A 188 -21.11 4.89 13.79
C LYS A 188 -21.50 3.53 13.22
N HIS A 189 -22.68 3.41 12.61
CA HIS A 189 -23.12 2.17 11.97
C HIS A 189 -22.22 1.76 10.79
N LEU A 190 -21.50 2.68 10.15
CA LEU A 190 -20.59 2.38 9.04
C LEU A 190 -19.26 1.76 9.48
N ILE A 191 -18.91 1.80 10.78
CA ILE A 191 -17.59 1.36 11.28
C ILE A 191 -17.40 -0.15 11.07
N GLY A 192 -18.44 -0.93 11.34
CA GLY A 192 -18.44 -2.39 11.18
C GLY A 192 -18.89 -2.88 9.81
N GLU A 193 -19.23 -1.98 8.89
CA GLU A 193 -19.61 -2.36 7.52
C GLU A 193 -18.40 -2.90 6.76
N ARG A 194 -18.66 -3.82 5.83
CA ARG A 194 -17.62 -4.44 5.00
C ARG A 194 -17.72 -3.94 3.57
N ASP A 195 -16.59 -3.58 2.99
CA ASP A 195 -16.49 -3.17 1.60
C ASP A 195 -16.57 -4.36 0.61
N ALA A 196 -16.24 -4.09 -0.66
CA ALA A 196 -16.25 -5.09 -1.73
C ALA A 196 -15.28 -6.26 -1.48
N ASP A 197 -14.17 -6.01 -0.76
CA ASP A 197 -13.15 -6.99 -0.41
C ASP A 197 -13.44 -7.67 0.94
N GLY A 198 -14.58 -7.34 1.57
CA GLY A 198 -14.98 -7.86 2.86
C GLY A 198 -14.23 -7.22 4.04
N MET A 199 -13.54 -6.09 3.83
CA MET A 199 -12.76 -5.40 4.86
C MET A 199 -13.56 -4.28 5.53
N THR A 200 -13.35 -4.09 6.83
CA THR A 200 -13.80 -2.89 7.56
C THR A 200 -12.82 -1.73 7.37
N GLY A 201 -13.23 -0.53 7.78
CA GLY A 201 -12.35 0.65 7.77
C GLY A 201 -11.05 0.45 8.57
N LEU A 202 -11.12 -0.23 9.73
CA LEU A 202 -9.94 -0.53 10.54
C LEU A 202 -9.01 -1.54 9.86
N GLN A 203 -9.58 -2.55 9.20
CA GLN A 203 -8.81 -3.54 8.42
C GLN A 203 -8.08 -2.88 7.24
N LEU A 204 -8.74 -1.97 6.51
CA LEU A 204 -8.10 -1.18 5.44
C LEU A 204 -6.94 -0.33 5.97
N LEU A 205 -7.16 0.37 7.09
CA LEU A 205 -6.14 1.23 7.69
C LEU A 205 -4.94 0.41 8.20
N SER A 206 -5.19 -0.82 8.68
CA SER A 206 -4.16 -1.78 9.09
C SER A 206 -3.24 -2.18 7.94
N CYS A 207 -3.72 -2.16 6.70
CA CYS A 207 -2.93 -2.47 5.51
C CYS A 207 -2.05 -1.30 5.03
N ASN A 208 -2.14 -0.11 5.65
CA ASN A 208 -1.42 1.09 5.22
C ASN A 208 -0.45 1.64 6.29
N PRO A 209 0.75 1.05 6.45
CA PRO A 209 1.75 1.53 7.41
C PRO A 209 2.25 2.96 7.11
N GLY A 210 2.26 3.36 5.82
CA GLY A 210 2.72 4.67 5.37
C GLY A 210 1.88 5.83 5.93
N ALA A 211 0.64 5.58 6.34
CA ALA A 211 -0.21 6.57 6.99
C ALA A 211 0.34 7.05 8.36
N PHE A 212 1.15 6.22 9.04
CA PHE A 212 1.62 6.45 10.41
C PHE A 212 3.11 6.77 10.50
N GLN A 213 3.83 6.71 9.39
CA GLN A 213 5.25 7.07 9.36
C GLN A 213 5.36 8.57 9.06
N PRO A 214 6.00 9.37 9.93
CA PRO A 214 6.32 10.74 9.58
C PRO A 214 7.16 10.71 8.30
N ASP A 215 6.93 11.68 7.42
CA ASP A 215 7.56 11.86 6.11
C ASP A 215 9.09 12.03 6.26
N GLN A 216 9.77 10.95 6.65
CA GLN A 216 11.21 10.79 6.70
C GLN A 216 11.57 10.04 5.44
N ASP A 217 12.07 10.79 4.46
CA ASP A 217 12.86 10.34 3.32
C ASP A 217 12.92 8.82 3.14
N TYR A 218 11.90 8.27 2.46
CA TYR A 218 11.99 6.96 1.84
C TYR A 218 13.24 6.96 0.93
N LYS A 219 14.29 6.28 1.40
CA LYS A 219 15.42 5.89 0.57
C LYS A 219 14.92 4.91 -0.49
N GLY A 220 14.57 5.42 -1.67
CA GLY A 220 14.51 4.62 -2.89
C GLY A 220 13.32 4.93 -3.79
N GLY A 221 13.57 5.59 -4.92
CA GLY A 221 12.69 5.55 -6.09
C GLY A 221 12.45 6.89 -6.75
N PHE A 222 12.92 7.02 -7.97
CA PHE A 222 12.87 8.11 -8.96
C PHE A 222 11.53 8.89 -9.11
N LEU A 223 10.44 8.46 -8.47
CA LEU A 223 9.08 9.03 -8.59
C LEU A 223 8.89 10.40 -7.90
N LYS A 224 9.76 10.81 -6.96
CA LYS A 224 9.64 12.12 -6.30
C LYS A 224 10.00 13.31 -7.20
N HIS A 225 10.68 13.08 -8.33
CA HIS A 225 10.98 14.16 -9.29
C HIS A 225 9.82 14.47 -10.25
N ILE A 226 8.82 13.58 -10.37
CA ILE A 226 7.71 13.75 -11.31
C ILE A 226 6.46 14.34 -10.63
N ILE A 227 6.33 14.22 -9.31
CA ILE A 227 5.12 14.67 -8.58
C ILE A 227 5.32 16.02 -7.83
N ASN A 228 6.57 16.48 -7.64
CA ASN A 228 6.85 17.75 -6.95
C ASN A 228 6.76 19.01 -7.82
N SER A 229 5.75 19.08 -8.68
CA SER A 229 5.33 20.30 -9.38
C SER A 229 4.00 20.80 -8.82
N THR A 230 3.87 20.95 -7.51
CA THR A 230 2.86 21.82 -6.85
C THR A 230 3.18 21.88 -5.36
N ARG A 231 4.17 22.70 -5.01
CA ARG A 231 4.57 22.97 -3.63
C ARG A 231 3.55 23.94 -3.01
N TRP A 232 2.58 23.44 -2.26
CA TRP A 232 1.74 24.28 -1.40
C TRP A 232 2.45 24.51 -0.06
N SER A 233 2.47 25.77 0.34
CA SER A 233 3.05 26.31 1.57
C SER A 233 2.42 25.71 2.83
N ARG A 234 3.24 25.12 3.70
CA ARG A 234 2.87 24.70 5.06
C ARG A 234 2.58 25.92 5.95
N SER A 235 1.31 26.23 6.17
CA SER A 235 0.85 26.78 7.46
C SER A 235 0.66 25.63 8.45
N VAL A 236 0.58 25.94 9.75
CA VAL A 236 0.50 25.01 10.87
C VAL A 236 -0.78 24.15 10.78
N GLU A 237 -0.73 23.09 9.99
CA GLU A 237 -1.74 22.02 9.89
C GLU A 237 -1.17 20.79 10.60
N GLU A 238 -2.01 20.14 11.42
CA GLU A 238 -1.68 18.87 12.06
C GLU A 238 -1.14 17.88 11.01
N SER A 239 -0.07 17.16 11.35
CA SER A 239 0.54 16.27 10.35
C SER A 239 -0.46 15.17 9.95
N GLY A 240 -0.47 14.75 8.69
CA GLY A 240 -1.38 13.69 8.23
C GLY A 240 -1.30 12.42 9.09
N CYS A 241 -0.14 12.13 9.67
CA CYS A 241 0.08 11.04 10.61
C CYS A 241 -0.67 11.21 11.93
N ASP A 242 -0.81 12.44 12.44
CA ASP A 242 -1.57 12.72 13.66
C ASP A 242 -3.06 12.46 13.43
N LEU A 243 -3.58 12.83 12.26
CA LEU A 243 -4.97 12.56 11.88
C LEU A 243 -5.24 11.08 11.65
N ALA A 244 -4.33 10.37 10.98
CA ALA A 244 -4.41 8.91 10.84
C ALA A 244 -4.39 8.20 12.21
N SER A 245 -3.54 8.66 13.12
CA SER A 245 -3.44 8.16 14.49
C SER A 245 -4.74 8.37 15.27
N LYS A 246 -5.32 9.58 15.20
CA LYS A 246 -6.62 9.89 15.82
C LYS A 246 -7.75 9.01 15.27
N LEU A 247 -7.79 8.80 13.96
CA LEU A 247 -8.76 7.90 13.33
C LEU A 247 -8.56 6.45 13.78
N ALA A 248 -7.33 5.94 13.76
CA ALA A 248 -7.03 4.59 14.19
C ALA A 248 -7.43 4.34 15.65
N ASP A 249 -7.07 5.26 16.55
CA ASP A 249 -7.45 5.19 17.96
C ASP A 249 -8.98 5.11 18.12
N PHE A 250 -9.71 5.97 17.42
CA PHE A 250 -11.17 5.97 17.44
C PHE A 250 -11.78 4.66 16.91
N LEU A 251 -11.27 4.14 15.80
CA LEU A 251 -11.75 2.89 15.22
C LEU A 251 -11.41 1.68 16.09
N ILE A 252 -10.23 1.63 16.71
CA ILE A 252 -9.84 0.52 17.61
C ILE A 252 -10.73 0.48 18.86
N ASP A 253 -11.15 1.65 19.37
CA ASP A 253 -12.03 1.74 20.54
C ASP A 253 -13.50 1.40 20.23
N THR A 254 -13.90 1.41 18.95
CA THR A 254 -15.32 1.29 18.54
C THR A 254 -15.64 0.10 17.65
N ASP A 255 -14.67 -0.39 16.89
CA ASP A 255 -14.82 -1.54 16.00
C ASP A 255 -14.63 -2.84 16.82
N PHE A 256 -15.74 -3.52 17.12
CA PHE A 256 -15.74 -4.84 17.78
C PHE A 256 -15.83 -6.01 16.78
N SER A 257 -15.78 -5.75 15.46
CA SER A 257 -15.97 -6.78 14.43
C SER A 257 -14.94 -7.91 14.48
N TRP A 258 -13.78 -7.68 15.14
CA TRP A 258 -12.69 -8.63 15.28
C TRP A 258 -12.74 -9.45 16.58
N GLU A 259 -13.62 -9.14 17.54
CA GLU A 259 -13.75 -9.91 18.79
C GLU A 259 -14.39 -11.30 18.56
N ALA A 260 -15.11 -11.48 17.46
CA ALA A 260 -15.75 -12.75 17.10
C ALA A 260 -14.76 -13.84 16.64
N THR A 261 -13.49 -13.50 16.44
CA THR A 261 -12.45 -14.47 16.06
C THR A 261 -12.08 -15.33 17.26
N TYR A 262 -12.85 -16.40 17.50
CA TYR A 262 -12.61 -17.31 18.61
C TYR A 262 -11.19 -17.91 18.53
N PRO A 263 -10.52 -18.12 19.68
CA PRO A 263 -9.30 -18.92 19.70
C PRO A 263 -9.66 -20.31 19.21
N GLY A 264 -9.21 -20.66 17.99
CA GLY A 264 -9.36 -22.01 17.48
C GLY A 264 -8.85 -22.97 18.54
N ILE A 265 -9.70 -23.94 18.89
CA ILE A 265 -9.46 -24.93 19.94
C ILE A 265 -8.03 -25.45 19.77
N ASP A 266 -7.28 -25.41 20.87
CA ASP A 266 -5.91 -25.92 20.96
C ASP A 266 -5.81 -27.33 20.33
N GLN A 267 -5.35 -27.39 19.08
CA GLN A 267 -5.11 -28.66 18.39
C GLN A 267 -3.86 -29.36 18.93
N SER A 268 -3.10 -28.72 19.83
CA SER A 268 -1.99 -29.35 20.55
C SER A 268 -2.44 -30.29 21.68
N LYS A 269 -3.61 -30.94 21.54
CA LYS A 269 -3.88 -32.14 22.34
C LYS A 269 -2.70 -33.11 22.12
N PRO A 270 -1.95 -33.47 23.17
CA PRO A 270 -0.91 -34.46 23.03
C PRO A 270 -1.55 -35.72 22.47
N ARG A 271 -1.04 -36.22 21.32
CA ARG A 271 -1.36 -37.57 20.86
C ARG A 271 -0.78 -38.53 21.89
N LEU A 272 -1.57 -38.86 22.90
CA LEU A 272 -1.28 -39.97 23.81
C LEU A 272 -1.18 -41.22 22.95
N HIS A 273 0.05 -41.65 22.63
CA HIS A 273 0.30 -42.95 22.07
C HIS A 273 -0.20 -43.99 23.08
N LYS A 274 -1.35 -44.62 22.78
CA LYS A 274 -1.81 -45.79 23.53
C LYS A 274 -0.84 -46.94 23.26
N TYR A 275 0.18 -47.08 24.09
CA TYR A 275 0.84 -48.37 24.22
C TYR A 275 -0.13 -49.34 24.92
N GLY A 276 -0.46 -50.44 24.23
CA GLY A 276 -1.18 -51.58 24.79
C GLY A 276 -2.70 -51.42 24.93
N ARG A 277 -3.45 -51.68 23.84
CA ARG A 277 -4.78 -52.30 23.97
C ARG A 277 -5.08 -53.14 22.74
N ALA A 278 -5.30 -54.43 22.97
CA ALA A 278 -5.75 -55.40 21.97
C ALA A 278 -7.14 -55.00 21.41
N PRO A 279 -7.51 -55.49 20.21
CA PRO A 279 -8.73 -55.06 19.54
C PRO A 279 -9.93 -55.76 20.16
N SER A 280 -10.82 -55.00 20.82
CA SER A 280 -12.17 -55.46 21.12
C SER A 280 -13.16 -54.43 20.62
N VAL A 281 -13.97 -54.89 19.68
CA VAL A 281 -15.23 -54.32 19.20
C VAL A 281 -16.12 -54.01 20.41
N ASP A 282 -16.61 -52.78 20.55
CA ASP A 282 -18.04 -52.57 20.82
C ASP A 282 -18.52 -51.14 20.51
N LYS A 283 -19.78 -51.08 20.07
CA LYS A 283 -20.56 -49.88 19.77
C LYS A 283 -21.16 -49.31 21.07
N GLY A 284 -21.32 -47.98 21.14
CA GLY A 284 -22.49 -47.38 21.80
C GLY A 284 -22.27 -46.47 23.01
N VAL A 285 -22.50 -45.18 22.76
CA VAL A 285 -23.25 -44.19 23.56
C VAL A 285 -22.67 -43.63 24.87
N GLY A 286 -22.48 -42.31 24.86
CA GLY A 286 -22.36 -41.44 26.03
C GLY A 286 -22.22 -39.98 25.58
N GLN A 287 -23.35 -39.29 25.44
CA GLN A 287 -23.48 -37.88 25.04
C GLN A 287 -22.92 -36.91 26.10
N GLY A 288 -22.30 -35.82 25.62
CA GLY A 288 -21.92 -34.61 26.38
C GLY A 288 -21.48 -33.52 25.38
N PRO A 289 -21.80 -32.25 25.63
CA PRO A 289 -22.61 -31.43 24.72
C PRO A 289 -21.86 -30.95 23.46
N GLN A 290 -22.44 -31.27 22.31
CA GLN A 290 -22.24 -30.50 21.07
C GLN A 290 -22.98 -29.17 21.25
N LEU A 291 -22.24 -28.08 21.47
CA LEU A 291 -22.79 -26.77 21.14
C LEU A 291 -22.76 -26.65 19.62
N MET A 292 -23.95 -26.78 19.04
CA MET A 292 -24.23 -26.51 17.63
C MET A 292 -23.79 -25.10 17.27
N SER A 293 -23.14 -25.02 16.11
CA SER A 293 -23.16 -23.88 15.23
C SER A 293 -24.60 -23.38 15.05
N THR A 294 -24.86 -22.18 15.55
CA THR A 294 -25.94 -21.29 15.09
C THR A 294 -25.51 -19.85 15.37
N ALA A 295 -24.70 -19.28 14.47
CA ALA A 295 -24.73 -17.86 14.19
C ALA A 295 -25.40 -17.70 12.82
N LEU A 296 -26.47 -16.93 12.82
CA LEU A 296 -27.43 -16.79 11.75
C LEU A 296 -26.82 -16.02 10.57
N GLY A 297 -26.84 -16.63 9.39
CA GLY A 297 -26.93 -16.00 8.08
C GLY A 297 -26.00 -14.82 7.78
N GLN A 298 -24.76 -15.10 7.38
CA GLN A 298 -24.03 -14.30 6.40
C GLN A 298 -23.32 -15.26 5.45
N GLY A 299 -23.50 -15.04 4.14
CA GLY A 299 -23.08 -15.95 3.08
C GLY A 299 -21.57 -16.15 3.00
N ASP A 300 -21.19 -17.23 2.32
CA ASP A 300 -19.82 -17.66 1.97
C ASP A 300 -18.92 -16.52 1.43
N GLN A 301 -18.37 -15.71 2.32
CA GLN A 301 -17.22 -14.86 2.05
C GLN A 301 -16.10 -15.33 3.00
N PRO A 302 -14.86 -15.51 2.51
CA PRO A 302 -13.75 -15.87 3.39
C PRO A 302 -13.64 -14.81 4.47
N GLU A 303 -13.68 -15.21 5.74
CA GLU A 303 -13.53 -14.29 6.86
C GLU A 303 -12.20 -13.55 6.70
N THR A 304 -12.26 -12.23 6.49
CA THR A 304 -11.05 -11.43 6.33
C THR A 304 -10.27 -11.42 7.63
N ALA A 305 -8.94 -11.55 7.53
CA ALA A 305 -8.07 -11.69 8.69
C ALA A 305 -8.28 -10.54 9.71
N PRO A 306 -8.16 -10.80 11.01
CA PRO A 306 -8.29 -9.76 12.04
C PRO A 306 -7.33 -8.58 11.80
N PRO A 307 -7.70 -7.35 12.20
CA PRO A 307 -6.88 -6.15 12.02
C PRO A 307 -5.44 -6.31 12.54
N LEU A 308 -5.25 -7.00 13.67
CA LEU A 308 -3.92 -7.29 14.22
C LEU A 308 -3.05 -8.10 13.25
N PHE A 309 -3.62 -9.10 12.58
CA PHE A 309 -2.89 -9.90 11.60
C PHE A 309 -2.63 -9.12 10.32
N LEU A 310 -3.59 -8.32 9.85
CA LEU A 310 -3.37 -7.44 8.69
C LEU A 310 -2.26 -6.41 8.96
N ALA A 311 -2.29 -5.76 10.13
CA ALA A 311 -1.23 -4.86 10.58
C ALA A 311 0.12 -5.59 10.70
N THR A 312 0.12 -6.85 11.13
CA THR A 312 1.32 -7.69 11.20
C THR A 312 1.81 -8.15 9.84
N LYS A 313 0.94 -8.32 8.84
CA LYS A 313 1.37 -8.65 7.46
C LYS A 313 1.96 -7.42 6.78
N SER A 314 1.30 -6.27 6.91
CA SER A 314 1.68 -5.01 6.27
C SER A 314 2.86 -4.30 6.94
N GLY A 315 3.13 -4.59 8.22
CA GLY A 315 4.14 -3.86 9.00
C GLY A 315 3.61 -2.57 9.63
N CYS A 316 2.29 -2.45 9.83
CA CYS A 316 1.70 -1.31 10.52
C CYS A 316 1.88 -1.43 12.04
N VAL A 317 3.08 -1.06 12.52
CA VAL A 317 3.50 -1.16 13.93
C VAL A 317 2.59 -0.35 14.85
N TYR A 318 2.13 0.83 14.40
CA TYR A 318 1.27 1.71 15.20
C TYR A 318 -0.04 1.00 15.59
N ILE A 319 -0.78 0.48 14.59
CA ILE A 319 -2.05 -0.22 14.84
C ILE A 319 -1.80 -1.50 15.63
N ALA A 320 -0.79 -2.30 15.27
CA ALA A 320 -0.49 -3.53 16.00
C ALA A 320 -0.21 -3.26 17.49
N LYS A 321 0.60 -2.23 17.79
CA LYS A 321 0.88 -1.82 19.16
C LYS A 321 -0.39 -1.32 19.86
N LYS A 322 -1.16 -0.43 19.24
CA LYS A 322 -2.36 0.15 19.85
C LYS A 322 -3.41 -0.92 20.17
N ILE A 323 -3.64 -1.86 19.25
CA ILE A 323 -4.53 -3.01 19.50
C ILE A 323 -4.05 -3.82 20.70
N LEU A 324 -2.75 -4.11 20.81
CA LEU A 324 -2.20 -4.88 21.94
C LEU A 324 -2.19 -4.10 23.26
N ASP A 325 -2.11 -2.78 23.23
CA ASP A 325 -2.23 -1.91 24.40
C ASP A 325 -3.68 -1.86 24.91
N CYS A 326 -4.68 -1.75 24.01
CA CYS A 326 -6.10 -1.73 24.37
C CYS A 326 -6.65 -3.13 24.69
N TYR A 327 -6.21 -4.15 23.95
CA TYR A 327 -6.71 -5.53 24.02
C TYR A 327 -5.56 -6.55 24.07
N PRO A 328 -4.84 -6.67 25.21
CA PRO A 328 -3.67 -7.55 25.33
C PRO A 328 -3.94 -9.03 25.01
N GLN A 329 -5.18 -9.50 25.21
CA GLN A 329 -5.61 -10.87 24.90
C GLN A 329 -5.55 -11.19 23.40
N ALA A 330 -5.64 -10.18 22.52
CA ALA A 330 -5.62 -10.36 21.07
C ALA A 330 -4.30 -10.99 20.58
N VAL A 331 -3.22 -10.87 21.36
CA VAL A 331 -1.92 -11.50 21.05
C VAL A 331 -2.02 -13.03 20.95
N GLU A 332 -3.01 -13.66 21.59
CA GLU A 332 -3.20 -15.11 21.58
C GLU A 332 -4.06 -15.61 20.42
N HIS A 333 -4.62 -14.70 19.61
CA HIS A 333 -5.37 -15.04 18.41
C HIS A 333 -4.52 -15.86 17.44
N ILE A 334 -5.20 -16.73 16.71
CA ILE A 334 -4.64 -17.52 15.62
C ILE A 334 -5.45 -17.24 14.36
N ASP A 335 -4.79 -17.26 13.20
CA ASP A 335 -5.48 -17.18 11.92
C ASP A 335 -5.98 -18.56 11.45
N ASP A 336 -6.61 -18.59 10.28
CA ASP A 336 -7.20 -19.81 9.69
C ASP A 336 -6.16 -20.90 9.40
N GLU A 337 -4.88 -20.53 9.26
CA GLU A 337 -3.76 -21.45 9.09
C GLU A 337 -3.20 -21.93 10.44
N GLY A 338 -3.81 -21.55 11.57
CA GLY A 338 -3.34 -21.88 12.91
C GLY A 338 -2.11 -21.07 13.34
N ARG A 339 -1.74 -20.03 12.57
CA ARG A 339 -0.57 -19.20 12.84
C ARG A 339 -0.91 -18.17 13.88
N ASN A 340 -0.01 -17.98 14.84
CA ASN A 340 -0.07 -16.85 15.76
C ASN A 340 0.69 -15.63 15.21
N ILE A 341 0.62 -14.50 15.92
CA ILE A 341 1.27 -13.24 15.52
C ILE A 341 2.78 -13.39 15.23
N LEU A 342 3.51 -14.26 15.94
CA LEU A 342 4.94 -14.49 15.69
C LEU A 342 5.19 -15.17 14.35
N HIS A 343 4.39 -16.19 14.00
CA HIS A 343 4.50 -16.84 12.69
C HIS A 343 4.30 -15.81 11.57
N VAL A 344 3.27 -14.97 11.69
CA VAL A 344 2.96 -13.95 10.67
C VAL A 344 4.07 -12.89 10.60
N ALA A 345 4.51 -12.33 11.73
CA ALA A 345 5.60 -11.35 11.76
C ALA A 345 6.89 -11.91 11.15
N ILE A 346 7.21 -13.19 11.41
CA ILE A 346 8.38 -13.88 10.85
C ILE A 346 8.25 -14.07 9.35
N LYS A 347 7.09 -14.57 8.87
CA LYS A 347 6.83 -14.83 7.45
C LYS A 347 7.00 -13.55 6.63
N TYR A 348 6.44 -12.44 7.11
CA TYR A 348 6.45 -11.15 6.43
C TYR A 348 7.64 -10.23 6.82
N ARG A 349 8.63 -10.76 7.56
CA ARG A 349 9.86 -10.03 7.96
C ARG A 349 9.59 -8.73 8.73
N GLN A 350 8.52 -8.67 9.51
CA GLN A 350 8.17 -7.52 10.33
C GLN A 350 8.94 -7.53 11.66
N GLU A 351 10.19 -7.08 11.64
CA GLU A 351 11.09 -7.12 12.79
C GLU A 351 10.57 -6.32 13.98
N GLU A 352 10.04 -5.11 13.77
CA GLU A 352 9.56 -4.26 14.86
C GLU A 352 8.39 -4.89 15.63
N ILE A 353 7.45 -5.53 14.90
CA ILE A 353 6.32 -6.24 15.50
C ILE A 353 6.78 -7.52 16.20
N PHE A 354 7.75 -8.24 15.61
CA PHE A 354 8.38 -9.38 16.26
C PHE A 354 9.03 -8.98 17.60
N GLN A 355 9.79 -7.88 17.63
CA GLN A 355 10.40 -7.35 18.85
C GLN A 355 9.34 -6.88 19.88
N LEU A 356 8.24 -6.28 19.42
CA LEU A 356 7.13 -5.88 20.28
C LEU A 356 6.56 -7.09 21.04
N VAL A 357 6.23 -8.16 20.32
CA VAL A 357 5.67 -9.39 20.93
C VAL A 357 6.71 -10.09 21.79
N GLU A 358 7.99 -10.02 21.43
CA GLU A 358 9.07 -10.63 22.21
C GLU A 358 9.19 -10.03 23.63
N ARG A 359 8.88 -8.74 23.80
CA ARG A 359 8.89 -8.06 25.11
C ARG A 359 7.72 -8.49 26.01
N LEU A 360 6.72 -9.19 25.47
CA LEU A 360 5.57 -9.69 26.23
C LEU A 360 5.92 -11.05 26.87
N GLU A 361 6.53 -11.03 28.07
CA GLU A 361 7.10 -12.19 28.77
C GLU A 361 6.21 -13.46 28.79
N LEU A 362 4.97 -13.35 29.30
CA LEU A 362 4.06 -14.50 29.40
C LEU A 362 3.49 -14.93 28.05
N PRO A 363 2.94 -14.02 27.21
CA PRO A 363 2.51 -14.36 25.86
C PRO A 363 3.61 -15.02 25.02
N LYS A 364 4.82 -14.44 24.98
CA LYS A 364 5.96 -14.99 24.23
C LYS A 364 6.16 -16.47 24.56
N LYS A 365 6.26 -16.84 25.84
CA LYS A 365 6.50 -18.23 26.28
C LYS A 365 5.43 -19.20 25.80
N ARG A 366 4.17 -18.77 25.66
CA ARG A 366 3.08 -19.58 25.12
C ARG A 366 3.13 -19.64 23.60
N LEU A 367 3.33 -18.51 22.94
CA LEU A 367 3.30 -18.36 21.48
C LEU A 367 4.41 -19.14 20.79
N VAL A 368 5.65 -19.10 21.31
CA VAL A 368 6.79 -19.82 20.72
C VAL A 368 6.65 -21.35 20.77
N ARG A 369 5.69 -21.87 21.55
CA ARG A 369 5.42 -23.31 21.70
C ARG A 369 4.30 -23.81 20.80
N LYS A 370 3.52 -22.90 20.20
CA LYS A 370 2.46 -23.26 19.25
C LYS A 370 3.08 -23.56 17.89
N VAL A 371 2.45 -24.50 17.18
CA VAL A 371 2.72 -24.81 15.77
C VAL A 371 1.48 -24.45 14.95
N ASP A 372 1.68 -24.15 13.68
CA ASP A 372 0.57 -23.93 12.73
C ASP A 372 -0.09 -25.26 12.31
N ASN A 373 -1.09 -25.19 11.43
CA ASN A 373 -1.84 -26.36 10.94
C ASN A 373 -0.93 -27.35 10.17
N ASP A 374 0.17 -26.88 9.59
CA ASP A 374 1.18 -27.68 8.89
C ASP A 374 2.25 -28.26 9.84
N GLY A 375 2.10 -28.03 11.15
CA GLY A 375 3.04 -28.46 12.16
C GLY A 375 4.36 -27.67 12.12
N ASN A 376 4.40 -26.52 11.46
CA ASN A 376 5.56 -25.64 11.45
C ASN A 376 5.65 -24.91 12.80
N SER A 377 6.84 -24.88 13.38
CA SER A 377 7.15 -23.93 14.46
C SER A 377 7.46 -22.54 13.90
N ILE A 378 7.57 -21.55 14.78
CA ILE A 378 8.01 -20.20 14.40
C ILE A 378 9.34 -20.21 13.60
N LEU A 379 10.23 -21.16 13.87
CA LEU A 379 11.53 -21.29 13.17
C LEU A 379 11.37 -21.85 11.75
N HIS A 380 10.43 -22.76 11.53
CA HIS A 380 10.12 -23.26 10.18
C HIS A 380 9.62 -22.12 9.28
N THR A 381 8.89 -21.18 9.86
CA THR A 381 8.26 -20.05 9.14
C THR A 381 9.28 -19.15 8.43
N VAL A 382 10.53 -19.08 8.91
CA VAL A 382 11.61 -18.34 8.22
C VAL A 382 11.84 -18.87 6.81
N GLY A 383 11.73 -20.19 6.62
CA GLY A 383 11.90 -20.85 5.33
C GLY A 383 10.70 -20.77 4.40
N ILE A 384 9.57 -20.19 4.84
CA ILE A 384 8.38 -20.01 4.01
C ILE A 384 8.53 -18.71 3.22
N LYS A 385 8.49 -18.79 1.89
CA LYS A 385 8.55 -17.62 1.01
C LYS A 385 7.18 -16.96 0.89
N VAL A 386 7.18 -15.64 0.78
CA VAL A 386 5.98 -14.84 0.50
C VAL A 386 5.80 -14.83 -1.01
N GLU A 387 4.65 -15.33 -1.49
CA GLU A 387 4.39 -15.51 -2.93
C GLU A 387 4.41 -14.18 -3.71
N ASP A 388 4.05 -13.07 -3.06
CA ASP A 388 3.96 -11.74 -3.68
C ASP A 388 5.15 -10.80 -3.37
N TYR A 389 6.22 -11.31 -2.72
CA TYR A 389 7.36 -10.46 -2.34
C TYR A 389 8.35 -10.33 -3.49
N THR A 390 8.37 -9.17 -4.15
CA THR A 390 9.47 -8.73 -4.99
C THR A 390 10.48 -7.98 -4.10
N PRO A 391 11.71 -8.51 -3.91
CA PRO A 391 12.75 -7.75 -3.25
C PRO A 391 12.96 -6.43 -4.00
N GLU A 392 13.00 -5.29 -3.29
CA GLU A 392 13.35 -4.00 -3.88
C GLU A 392 14.61 -4.17 -4.76
N GLU A 393 14.51 -3.74 -6.01
CA GLU A 393 15.36 -4.09 -7.17
C GLU A 393 16.85 -3.68 -7.08
N LEU A 394 17.42 -3.46 -5.89
CA LEU A 394 18.79 -2.98 -5.71
C LEU A 394 19.71 -3.87 -4.87
N ARG A 395 19.27 -5.03 -4.37
CA ARG A 395 20.09 -5.86 -3.46
C ARG A 395 20.65 -7.10 -4.15
N GLY A 396 21.98 -7.24 -4.16
CA GLY A 396 22.66 -8.42 -4.70
C GLY A 396 22.29 -9.72 -3.93
N PRO A 397 22.31 -10.89 -4.60
CA PRO A 397 21.80 -12.14 -4.02
C PRO A 397 22.56 -12.59 -2.77
N ALA A 398 23.86 -12.26 -2.66
CA ALA A 398 24.64 -12.56 -1.46
C ALA A 398 24.20 -11.76 -0.23
N TYR A 399 23.77 -10.51 -0.42
CA TYR A 399 23.26 -9.68 0.66
C TYR A 399 21.90 -10.19 1.15
N GLN A 400 21.00 -10.52 0.22
CA GLN A 400 19.70 -11.12 0.55
C GLN A 400 19.86 -12.43 1.35
N LEU A 401 20.77 -13.31 0.92
CA LEU A 401 21.03 -14.55 1.65
C LEU A 401 21.56 -14.30 3.07
N ARG A 402 22.44 -13.30 3.24
CA ARG A 402 22.97 -12.92 4.55
C ARG A 402 21.85 -12.43 5.48
N GLU A 403 20.94 -11.59 4.98
CA GLU A 403 19.78 -11.12 5.76
C GLU A 403 18.89 -12.29 6.19
N GLU A 404 18.59 -13.22 5.28
CA GLU A 404 17.79 -14.41 5.59
C GLU A 404 18.47 -15.32 6.64
N MET A 405 19.80 -15.45 6.60
CA MET A 405 20.57 -16.19 7.61
C MET A 405 20.53 -15.51 8.97
N GLN A 406 20.76 -14.19 9.01
CA GLN A 406 20.68 -13.42 10.25
C GLN A 406 19.27 -13.48 10.86
N TRP A 407 18.24 -13.43 10.01
CA TRP A 407 16.85 -13.59 10.44
C TRP A 407 16.59 -15.00 11.00
N PHE A 408 17.10 -16.05 10.35
CA PHE A 408 17.02 -17.41 10.87
C PHE A 408 17.67 -17.54 12.25
N GLU A 409 18.89 -17.04 12.42
CA GLU A 409 19.61 -17.05 13.71
C GLU A 409 18.84 -16.29 14.79
N ARG A 410 18.25 -15.15 14.44
CA ARG A 410 17.45 -14.35 15.36
C ARG A 410 16.21 -15.10 15.85
N VAL A 411 15.45 -15.71 14.94
CA VAL A 411 14.28 -16.52 15.30
C VAL A 411 14.71 -17.79 16.07
N GLN A 412 15.85 -18.38 15.72
CA GLN A 412 16.40 -19.53 16.42
C GLN A 412 16.68 -19.21 17.90
N SER A 413 17.21 -18.02 18.19
CA SER A 413 17.52 -17.59 19.57
C SER A 413 16.31 -17.54 20.50
N VAL A 414 15.10 -17.32 19.96
CA VAL A 414 13.85 -17.28 20.73
C VAL A 414 13.09 -18.59 20.72
N THR A 415 13.49 -19.52 19.84
CA THR A 415 12.81 -20.80 19.66
C THR A 415 13.21 -21.77 20.78
N PRO A 416 12.27 -22.46 21.44
CA PRO A 416 12.61 -23.42 22.48
C PRO A 416 13.50 -24.55 21.93
N PRO A 417 14.49 -25.06 22.70
CA PRO A 417 15.46 -26.03 22.20
C PRO A 417 14.87 -27.30 21.58
N HIS A 418 13.74 -27.79 22.12
CA HIS A 418 13.06 -28.98 21.61
C HIS A 418 12.41 -28.78 20.22
N PHE A 419 12.26 -27.53 19.76
CA PHE A 419 11.76 -27.21 18.43
C PHE A 419 12.86 -27.10 17.36
N LEU A 420 14.15 -27.19 17.72
CA LEU A 420 15.24 -27.13 16.75
C LEU A 420 15.27 -28.36 15.83
N ASP A 421 15.00 -29.53 16.40
CA ASP A 421 14.92 -30.82 15.69
C ASP A 421 13.47 -31.26 15.41
N HIS A 422 12.49 -30.43 15.76
CA HIS A 422 11.08 -30.67 15.45
C HIS A 422 10.88 -30.79 13.94
N ARG A 423 9.97 -31.67 13.54
CA ARG A 423 9.64 -31.93 12.15
C ARG A 423 8.20 -31.53 11.87
N ASN A 424 8.00 -30.75 10.82
CA ASN A 424 6.67 -30.39 10.35
C ASN A 424 5.96 -31.58 9.67
N ASN A 425 4.74 -31.38 9.17
CA ASN A 425 3.95 -32.41 8.49
C ASN A 425 4.62 -32.97 7.23
N MET A 426 5.60 -32.26 6.66
CA MET A 426 6.44 -32.72 5.54
C MET A 426 7.69 -33.51 6.00
N ASN A 427 7.81 -33.82 7.30
CA ASN A 427 8.98 -34.44 7.94
C ASN A 427 10.29 -33.65 7.80
N LEU A 428 10.21 -32.34 7.52
CA LEU A 428 11.37 -31.45 7.43
C LEU A 428 11.64 -30.76 8.76
N THR A 429 12.90 -30.58 9.12
CA THR A 429 13.28 -29.65 10.20
C THR A 429 13.28 -28.21 9.68
N ALA A 430 13.24 -27.22 10.57
CA ALA A 430 13.26 -25.82 10.18
C ALA A 430 14.49 -25.46 9.35
N LYS A 431 15.66 -26.00 9.73
CA LYS A 431 16.91 -25.84 8.98
C LYS A 431 16.84 -26.49 7.59
N GLY A 432 16.25 -27.70 7.51
CA GLY A 432 16.06 -28.40 6.23
C GLY A 432 15.12 -27.64 5.29
N LEU A 433 14.00 -27.11 5.82
CA LEU A 433 13.05 -26.29 5.07
C LEU A 433 13.72 -24.99 4.59
N PHE A 434 14.46 -24.29 5.46
CA PHE A 434 15.19 -23.07 5.13
C PHE A 434 16.20 -23.28 3.99
N TYR A 435 16.97 -24.37 4.03
CA TYR A 435 17.91 -24.69 2.96
C TYR A 435 17.23 -25.04 1.64
N LYS A 436 16.11 -25.78 1.70
CA LYS A 436 15.32 -26.11 0.52
C LYS A 436 14.80 -24.84 -0.15
N ALA A 437 14.21 -23.93 0.64
CA ALA A 437 13.63 -22.68 0.14
C ALA A 437 14.68 -21.68 -0.39
N ASN A 438 15.87 -21.64 0.20
CA ASN A 438 16.94 -20.71 -0.18
C ASN A 438 17.99 -21.33 -1.12
N ASN A 439 17.74 -22.51 -1.71
CA ASN A 439 18.74 -23.20 -2.51
C ASN A 439 19.12 -22.43 -3.79
N GLU A 440 18.12 -21.87 -4.47
CA GLU A 440 18.32 -21.04 -5.67
C GLU A 440 19.07 -19.75 -5.33
N LEU A 441 18.61 -19.04 -4.28
CA LEU A 441 19.27 -17.84 -3.78
C LEU A 441 20.72 -18.09 -3.38
N ARG A 442 21.01 -19.25 -2.76
CA ARG A 442 22.37 -19.65 -2.39
C ARG A 442 23.25 -19.90 -3.62
N THR A 443 22.69 -20.52 -4.66
CA THR A 443 23.40 -20.73 -5.93
C THR A 443 23.72 -19.40 -6.59
N ALA A 444 22.73 -18.50 -6.67
CA ALA A 444 22.89 -17.16 -7.22
C ALA A 444 23.90 -16.31 -6.42
N ALA A 445 23.86 -16.37 -5.08
CA ALA A 445 24.81 -15.70 -4.19
C ALA A 445 26.23 -16.20 -4.40
N THR A 446 26.40 -17.52 -4.54
CA THR A 446 27.71 -18.15 -4.77
C THR A 446 28.29 -17.71 -6.11
N GLU A 447 27.48 -17.72 -7.17
CA GLU A 447 27.90 -17.28 -8.50
C GLU A 447 28.24 -15.79 -8.52
N TRP A 448 27.42 -14.96 -7.87
CA TRP A 448 27.67 -13.53 -7.73
C TRP A 448 28.99 -13.25 -7.03
N LEU A 449 29.25 -13.91 -5.89
CA LEU A 449 30.51 -13.76 -5.15
C LEU A 449 31.72 -14.19 -5.98
N LYS A 450 31.62 -15.28 -6.75
CA LYS A 450 32.69 -15.73 -7.65
C LYS A 450 32.99 -14.69 -8.72
N ARG A 451 31.99 -14.22 -9.45
CA ARG A 451 32.16 -13.22 -10.52
C ARG A 451 32.71 -11.90 -9.98
N THR A 452 32.21 -11.44 -8.83
CA THR A 452 32.74 -10.22 -8.19
C THR A 452 34.18 -10.41 -7.74
N ALA A 453 34.53 -11.55 -7.14
CA ALA A 453 35.90 -11.85 -6.75
C ALA A 453 36.85 -11.94 -7.96
N GLU A 454 36.44 -12.59 -9.05
CA GLU A 454 37.21 -12.65 -10.30
C GLU A 454 37.45 -11.26 -10.89
N GLY A 455 36.40 -10.45 -11.01
CA GLY A 455 36.50 -9.07 -11.50
C GLY A 455 37.42 -8.20 -10.63
N CYS A 456 37.25 -8.26 -9.31
CA CYS A 456 38.11 -7.55 -8.36
C CYS A 456 39.56 -8.02 -8.43
N THR A 457 39.80 -9.33 -8.64
CA THR A 457 41.15 -9.89 -8.77
C THR A 457 41.83 -9.37 -10.04
N VAL A 458 41.14 -9.33 -11.18
CA VAL A 458 41.69 -8.77 -12.43
C VAL A 458 42.08 -7.30 -12.24
N VAL A 459 41.20 -6.49 -11.65
CA VAL A 459 41.48 -5.07 -11.37
C VAL A 459 42.66 -4.92 -10.41
N ALA A 460 42.71 -5.72 -9.33
CA ALA A 460 43.81 -5.68 -8.38
C ALA A 460 45.14 -6.08 -9.03
N VAL A 461 45.17 -7.11 -9.88
CA VAL A 461 46.36 -7.48 -10.65
C VAL A 461 46.79 -6.33 -11.57
N LEU A 462 45.86 -5.68 -12.29
CA LEU A 462 46.18 -4.52 -13.13
C LEU A 462 46.80 -3.38 -12.32
N ILE A 463 46.19 -3.02 -11.18
CA ILE A 463 46.72 -1.99 -10.27
C ILE A 463 48.13 -2.37 -9.77
N ALA A 464 48.33 -3.62 -9.33
CA ALA A 464 49.64 -4.10 -8.89
C ALA A 464 50.68 -4.02 -10.01
N THR A 465 50.33 -4.39 -11.24
CA THR A 465 51.25 -4.31 -12.39
C THR A 465 51.63 -2.86 -12.72
N VAL A 466 50.67 -1.93 -12.68
CA VAL A 466 50.91 -0.51 -12.95
C VAL A 466 51.78 0.11 -11.86
N ALA A 467 51.47 -0.16 -10.59
CA ALA A 467 52.25 0.33 -9.46
C ALA A 467 53.68 -0.24 -9.48
N PHE A 468 53.82 -1.55 -9.70
CA PHE A 468 55.13 -2.19 -9.83
C PHE A 468 55.96 -1.60 -10.97
N ALA A 469 55.36 -1.34 -12.14
CA ALA A 469 56.06 -0.69 -13.24
C ALA A 469 56.48 0.75 -12.89
N ALA A 470 55.61 1.51 -12.24
CA ALA A 470 55.86 2.88 -11.82
C ALA A 470 57.03 3.00 -10.83
N ALA A 471 57.26 1.98 -10.00
CA ALA A 471 58.42 1.90 -9.12
C ALA A 471 59.77 1.82 -9.86
N TYR A 472 59.81 1.27 -11.08
CA TYR A 472 61.02 1.23 -11.91
C TYR A 472 61.14 2.43 -12.86
N THR A 473 60.02 3.04 -13.24
CA THR A 473 59.98 4.27 -14.07
C THR A 473 59.69 5.48 -13.20
N VAL A 474 60.50 5.69 -12.17
CA VAL A 474 60.31 6.78 -11.21
C VAL A 474 60.28 8.16 -11.89
N PRO A 475 59.41 9.09 -11.45
CA PRO A 475 59.32 10.42 -12.02
C PRO A 475 60.67 11.14 -12.04
N GLY A 476 61.06 11.65 -13.21
CA GLY A 476 62.34 12.31 -13.44
C GLY A 476 63.51 11.38 -13.75
N GLY A 477 63.36 10.06 -13.59
CA GLY A 477 64.38 9.07 -13.93
C GLY A 477 65.54 8.96 -12.93
N PRO A 478 66.37 7.91 -13.06
CA PRO A 478 67.55 7.72 -12.22
C PRO A 478 68.71 8.63 -12.67
N ASN A 479 69.54 9.04 -11.71
CA ASN A 479 70.78 9.75 -12.00
C ASN A 479 71.80 8.81 -12.66
N SER A 480 72.36 9.20 -13.81
CA SER A 480 73.29 8.40 -14.62
C SER A 480 74.57 7.95 -13.90
N GLN A 481 74.96 8.60 -12.80
CA GLN A 481 76.17 8.26 -12.05
C GLN A 481 75.90 7.47 -10.76
N THR A 482 74.77 7.69 -10.09
CA THR A 482 74.48 7.13 -8.76
C THR A 482 73.29 6.18 -8.72
N GLY A 483 72.47 6.15 -9.78
CA GLY A 483 71.24 5.34 -9.84
C GLY A 483 70.08 5.86 -8.97
N ALA A 484 70.28 6.91 -8.18
CA ALA A 484 69.26 7.46 -7.29
C ALA A 484 68.21 8.31 -8.06
N PRO A 485 66.95 8.39 -7.60
CA PRO A 485 65.91 9.19 -8.25
C PRO A 485 66.24 10.69 -8.25
N LEU A 486 66.15 11.35 -9.42
CA LEU A 486 66.51 12.77 -9.56
C LEU A 486 65.60 13.72 -8.77
N LEU A 487 64.35 13.32 -8.52
CA LEU A 487 63.35 14.14 -7.80
C LEU A 487 63.21 13.79 -6.31
N ALA A 488 64.13 13.00 -5.73
CA ALA A 488 64.03 12.48 -4.36
C ALA A 488 63.73 13.54 -3.28
N ASN A 489 64.26 14.75 -3.42
CA ASN A 489 64.09 15.85 -2.46
C ASN A 489 62.84 16.71 -2.70
N LYS A 490 61.98 16.38 -3.67
CA LYS A 490 60.74 17.11 -3.95
C LYS A 490 59.57 16.49 -3.18
N PRO A 491 58.69 17.31 -2.57
CA PRO A 491 57.57 16.80 -1.77
C PRO A 491 56.60 15.92 -2.59
N LEU A 492 56.39 16.24 -3.87
CA LEU A 492 55.55 15.43 -4.77
C LEU A 492 56.10 14.02 -5.02
N PHE A 493 57.42 13.85 -4.96
CA PHE A 493 58.06 12.53 -5.13
C PHE A 493 57.79 11.62 -3.93
N VAL A 494 57.81 12.18 -2.70
CA VAL A 494 57.48 11.43 -1.48
C VAL A 494 56.01 11.00 -1.47
N VAL A 495 55.11 11.87 -1.91
CA VAL A 495 53.68 11.50 -2.05
C VAL A 495 53.52 10.36 -3.04
N PHE A 496 54.17 10.45 -4.21
CA PHE A 496 54.15 9.40 -5.23
C PHE A 496 54.65 8.05 -4.69
N THR A 497 55.79 8.00 -4.01
CA THR A 497 56.33 6.73 -3.50
C THR A 497 55.45 6.12 -2.42
N VAL A 498 54.87 6.94 -1.54
CA VAL A 498 53.93 6.45 -0.52
C VAL A 498 52.65 5.91 -1.15
N THR A 499 52.05 6.62 -2.12
CA THR A 499 50.82 6.16 -2.78
C THR A 499 51.04 4.92 -3.63
N ASP A 500 52.19 4.80 -4.30
CA ASP A 500 52.58 3.63 -5.10
C ASP A 500 52.75 2.38 -4.23
N VAL A 501 53.45 2.50 -3.09
CA VAL A 501 53.61 1.40 -2.13
C VAL A 501 52.28 1.01 -1.50
N LEU A 502 51.42 1.97 -1.14
CA LEU A 502 50.09 1.68 -0.62
C LEU A 502 49.20 0.99 -1.66
N SER A 503 49.23 1.47 -2.91
CA SER A 503 48.50 0.88 -4.04
C SER A 503 48.91 -0.58 -4.25
N LEU A 504 50.23 -0.84 -4.32
CA LEU A 504 50.76 -2.19 -4.48
C LEU A 504 50.43 -3.10 -3.28
N SER A 505 50.55 -2.58 -2.06
CA SER A 505 50.24 -3.33 -0.85
C SER A 505 48.77 -3.75 -0.80
N PHE A 506 47.83 -2.82 -1.06
CA PHE A 506 46.40 -3.12 -1.08
C PHE A 506 46.00 -4.03 -2.24
N ALA A 507 46.61 -3.87 -3.41
CA ALA A 507 46.36 -4.75 -4.54
C ALA A 507 46.82 -6.20 -4.27
N LEU A 508 48.02 -6.37 -3.70
CA LEU A 508 48.55 -7.70 -3.37
C LEU A 508 47.79 -8.37 -2.22
N THR A 509 47.31 -7.62 -1.21
CA THR A 509 46.46 -8.19 -0.16
C THR A 509 45.09 -8.60 -0.67
N SER A 510 44.52 -7.88 -1.64
CA SER A 510 43.25 -8.21 -2.29
C SER A 510 43.31 -9.48 -3.13
N VAL A 511 44.42 -9.72 -3.85
CA VAL A 511 44.61 -10.91 -4.72
C VAL A 511 44.89 -12.18 -3.92
N LYS A 512 45.50 -12.07 -2.74
CA LYS A 512 45.90 -13.25 -1.96
C LYS A 512 44.63 -13.94 -1.43
N PRO A 513 44.29 -15.15 -1.92
CA PRO A 513 43.25 -15.92 -1.27
C PRO A 513 43.78 -16.23 0.12
N SER A 514 43.06 -15.82 1.16
CA SER A 514 43.30 -16.34 2.49
C SER A 514 43.01 -17.83 2.42
N SER A 515 44.06 -18.63 2.23
CA SER A 515 44.06 -20.06 2.47
C SER A 515 43.83 -20.29 3.96
N ILE A 516 42.59 -20.13 4.39
CA ILE A 516 42.06 -20.61 5.66
C ILE A 516 40.72 -21.24 5.28
N CYS A 517 40.80 -22.49 4.82
CA CYS A 517 39.69 -23.43 4.91
C CYS A 517 39.40 -23.73 6.38
#